data_AF-A0A563CPP9-F1
#
_entry.id   AF-A0A563CPP9-F1
#
_cell.length_a   1.000
_cell.length_b   1.000
_cell.length_c   1.000
_cell.angle_alpha   90.00
_cell.angle_beta   90.00
_cell.angle_gamma   90.00
#
_symmetry.space_group_name_H-M   'P 1'
#
loop_
_entity.id
_entity.type
_entity.pdbx_description
1 polymer ?
#
loop_
_entity_poly.entity_id
_entity_poly.type
_entity_poly.pdbx_seq_one_letter_code
_entity_poly.pdbx_strand_id
1 'polypeptide(L)'
;MKNKKNQYPQMTYKQAVEYCKYWADQIRDDGLDLLTTNYSAVVRISDQLTYALCMQTWIDPQKYYTLYRVRKYAIDIYDNYTDRSSWAKLLELIDDLPEEYGKNNQYPQMTYKQAVDHCKCWADQIQADWLDLLTTDYVAATEVSDQLAYPLYMQTWIDPQKYYPLDRVRTYAIDINNNYTDRSSWAKLLELIDDLPEEYGKNNQYPQMTYKQAVKHCKYWADQIRSDGLDLLTTDWGAAIGVSDQLAYPLDMQEWISAPRYPDIYAIRYYAGVVDRDHTDRASWEKLLELIDKL
;
A
#
# COMPACT_ATOMS: atom_id res chain seq x y z
N MET A 1 -34.95 30.83 -22.23
CA MET A 1 -34.00 29.70 -22.26
C MET A 1 -32.74 30.11 -23.00
N LYS A 2 -31.66 30.46 -22.28
CA LYS A 2 -30.31 30.53 -22.84
C LYS A 2 -29.52 29.42 -22.14
N ASN A 3 -29.13 28.39 -22.90
CA ASN A 3 -28.26 27.32 -22.45
C ASN A 3 -26.97 27.95 -21.87
N LYS A 4 -26.74 27.80 -20.57
CA LYS A 4 -25.41 27.93 -19.99
C LYS A 4 -24.58 26.79 -20.60
N LYS A 5 -23.80 27.09 -21.63
CA LYS A 5 -22.74 26.19 -22.12
C LYS A 5 -21.86 25.84 -20.92
N ASN A 6 -21.59 24.57 -20.69
CA ASN A 6 -20.58 24.15 -19.71
C ASN A 6 -19.31 24.94 -19.99
N GLN A 7 -18.87 25.71 -19.01
CA GLN A 7 -17.74 26.64 -19.12
C GLN A 7 -16.40 25.90 -19.35
N TYR A 8 -16.40 24.56 -19.16
CA TYR A 8 -15.27 23.67 -19.37
C TYR A 8 -15.72 22.45 -20.19
N PRO A 9 -15.39 22.36 -21.49
CA PRO A 9 -15.69 21.18 -22.30
C PRO A 9 -14.89 19.96 -21.79
N GLN A 10 -15.45 18.76 -21.98
CA GLN A 10 -14.70 17.53 -21.74
C GLN A 10 -13.60 17.40 -22.79
N MET A 11 -12.36 17.28 -22.34
CA MET A 11 -11.18 17.12 -23.17
C MET A 11 -10.88 15.63 -23.37
N THR A 12 -10.34 15.27 -24.52
CA THR A 12 -9.63 14.00 -24.68
C THR A 12 -8.31 14.03 -23.90
N TYR A 13 -7.69 12.87 -23.68
CA TYR A 13 -6.38 12.80 -23.02
C TYR A 13 -5.33 13.70 -23.69
N LYS A 14 -5.22 13.64 -25.03
CA LYS A 14 -4.28 14.46 -25.80
C LYS A 14 -4.54 15.95 -25.60
N GLN A 15 -5.81 16.37 -25.65
CA GLN A 15 -6.19 17.76 -25.42
C GLN A 15 -5.87 18.22 -24.00
N ALA A 16 -6.06 17.36 -22.99
CA ALA A 16 -5.72 17.69 -21.61
C ALA A 16 -4.20 17.84 -21.43
N VAL A 17 -3.38 17.00 -22.06
CA VAL A 17 -1.91 17.13 -22.05
C VAL A 17 -1.46 18.41 -22.74
N GLU A 18 -1.99 18.72 -23.93
CA GLU A 18 -1.69 19.98 -24.65
C GLU A 18 -2.09 21.20 -23.81
N TYR A 19 -3.23 21.13 -23.11
CA TYR A 19 -3.70 22.19 -22.22
C TYR A 19 -2.79 22.38 -21.00
N CYS A 20 -2.31 21.30 -20.39
CA CYS A 20 -1.32 21.36 -19.31
C CYS A 20 -0.01 22.01 -19.80
N LYS A 21 0.50 21.59 -20.95
CA LYS A 21 1.74 22.15 -21.54
C LYS A 21 1.62 23.65 -21.82
N TYR A 22 0.49 24.08 -22.39
CA TYR A 22 0.20 25.50 -22.59
C TYR A 22 0.27 26.30 -21.28
N TRP A 23 -0.35 25.80 -20.21
CA TRP A 23 -0.32 26.48 -18.92
C TRP A 23 1.04 26.42 -18.22
N ALA A 24 1.83 25.37 -18.41
CA ALA A 24 3.21 25.32 -17.95
C ALA A 24 4.06 26.43 -18.58
N ASP A 25 3.87 26.71 -19.86
CA ASP A 25 4.56 27.82 -20.52
C ASP A 25 4.11 29.17 -19.94
N GLN A 26 2.81 29.36 -19.68
CA GLN A 26 2.31 30.57 -19.00
C GLN A 26 2.91 30.75 -17.59
N ILE A 27 3.06 29.65 -16.82
CA ILE A 27 3.66 29.67 -15.49
C ILE A 27 5.15 30.07 -15.57
N ARG A 28 5.87 29.55 -16.57
CA ARG A 28 7.28 29.89 -16.81
C ARG A 28 7.44 31.36 -17.22
N ASP A 29 6.55 31.85 -18.08
CA ASP A 29 6.53 33.24 -18.55
C ASP A 29 6.25 34.24 -17.42
N ASP A 30 5.29 33.93 -16.53
CA ASP A 30 5.00 34.75 -15.34
C ASP A 30 6.18 34.75 -14.35
N GLY A 31 6.88 33.62 -14.23
CA GLY A 31 8.02 33.41 -13.34
C GLY A 31 7.62 33.05 -11.91
N LEU A 32 8.31 32.06 -11.33
CA LEU A 32 7.98 31.53 -10.00
C LEU A 32 8.09 32.57 -8.87
N ASP A 33 8.99 33.55 -9.00
CA ASP A 33 9.15 34.60 -7.99
C ASP A 33 7.92 35.54 -7.93
N LEU A 34 7.24 35.77 -9.07
CA LEU A 34 5.99 36.51 -9.12
C LEU A 34 4.84 35.68 -8.56
N LEU A 35 4.75 34.41 -8.95
CA LEU A 35 3.68 33.51 -8.56
C LEU A 35 3.67 33.20 -7.06
N THR A 36 4.85 33.12 -6.44
CA THR A 36 4.98 32.89 -4.99
C THR A 36 4.69 34.13 -4.14
N THR A 37 4.53 35.31 -4.74
CA THR A 37 4.32 36.59 -4.02
C THR A 37 3.02 37.30 -4.39
N ASN A 38 2.38 36.94 -5.51
CA ASN A 38 1.16 37.59 -6.00
C ASN A 38 -0.02 36.61 -6.10
N TYR A 39 -0.87 36.62 -5.08
CA TYR A 39 -2.07 35.79 -5.01
C TYR A 39 -3.00 35.95 -6.22
N SER A 40 -3.11 37.15 -6.80
CA SER A 40 -4.00 37.37 -7.96
C SER A 40 -3.51 36.66 -9.22
N ALA A 41 -2.19 36.49 -9.38
CA ALA A 41 -1.62 35.72 -10.48
C ALA A 41 -1.87 34.22 -10.31
N VAL A 42 -1.85 33.74 -9.07
CA VAL A 42 -2.16 32.33 -8.72
C VAL A 42 -3.62 32.01 -8.98
N VAL A 43 -4.55 32.85 -8.53
CA VAL A 43 -6.00 32.65 -8.76
C VAL A 43 -6.30 32.48 -10.24
N ARG A 44 -5.65 33.25 -11.12
CA ARG A 44 -5.77 33.10 -12.58
C ARG A 44 -5.36 31.70 -13.06
N ILE A 45 -4.25 31.17 -12.56
CA ILE A 45 -3.74 29.84 -12.94
C ILE A 45 -4.65 28.74 -12.36
N SER A 46 -5.08 28.86 -11.09
CA SER A 46 -5.97 27.90 -10.46
C SER A 46 -7.35 27.84 -11.15
N ASP A 47 -7.95 28.98 -11.48
CA ASP A 47 -9.25 29.04 -12.14
C ASP A 47 -9.23 28.43 -13.56
N GLN A 48 -8.06 28.42 -14.21
CA GLN A 48 -7.95 28.02 -15.60
C GLN A 48 -7.30 26.64 -15.80
N LEU A 49 -6.25 26.31 -15.05
CA LEU A 49 -5.60 24.99 -15.10
C LEU A 49 -6.30 24.02 -14.14
N THR A 50 -6.33 24.34 -12.86
CA THR A 50 -6.82 23.44 -11.80
C THR A 50 -8.29 23.12 -12.01
N TYR A 51 -9.13 24.14 -12.17
CA TYR A 51 -10.56 23.95 -12.33
C TYR A 51 -10.89 23.17 -13.62
N ALA A 52 -10.19 23.46 -14.72
CA ALA A 52 -10.39 22.73 -15.97
C ALA A 52 -10.05 21.24 -15.85
N LEU A 53 -9.01 20.87 -15.12
CA LEU A 53 -8.63 19.47 -14.84
C LEU A 53 -9.61 18.79 -13.87
N CYS A 54 -10.09 19.49 -12.84
CA CYS A 54 -11.11 18.98 -11.91
C CYS A 54 -12.43 18.64 -12.62
N MET A 55 -12.80 19.41 -13.64
CA MET A 55 -14.01 19.15 -14.43
C MET A 55 -13.89 17.94 -15.36
N GLN A 56 -12.71 17.34 -15.53
CA GLN A 56 -12.51 16.14 -16.32
C GLN A 56 -12.81 14.89 -15.48
N THR A 57 -14.06 14.43 -15.51
CA THR A 57 -14.52 13.30 -14.68
C THR A 57 -13.88 11.96 -15.06
N TRP A 58 -13.24 11.89 -16.22
CA TRP A 58 -12.54 10.70 -16.70
C TRP A 58 -11.08 10.60 -16.22
N ILE A 59 -10.50 11.68 -15.65
CA ILE A 59 -9.16 11.64 -15.05
C ILE A 59 -9.25 10.83 -13.76
N ASP A 60 -9.08 9.54 -13.94
CA ASP A 60 -9.14 8.51 -12.93
C ASP A 60 -7.72 8.19 -12.42
N PRO A 61 -7.50 8.09 -11.09
CA PRO A 61 -6.19 7.76 -10.54
C PRO A 61 -5.67 6.38 -10.97
N GLN A 62 -6.52 5.44 -11.34
CA GLN A 62 -6.11 4.09 -11.76
C GLN A 62 -5.86 3.98 -13.27
N LYS A 63 -6.31 4.92 -14.08
CA LYS A 63 -6.10 4.89 -15.54
C LYS A 63 -5.21 6.01 -16.03
N TYR A 64 -5.28 7.21 -15.47
CA TYR A 64 -4.56 8.39 -15.97
C TYR A 64 -3.69 8.99 -14.87
N TYR A 65 -2.94 8.15 -14.15
CA TYR A 65 -2.26 8.54 -12.92
C TYR A 65 -1.29 9.73 -13.06
N THR A 66 -0.53 9.83 -14.15
CA THR A 66 0.36 10.99 -14.41
C THR A 66 -0.41 12.30 -14.52
N LEU A 67 -1.50 12.29 -15.29
CA LEU A 67 -2.38 13.46 -15.42
C LEU A 67 -3.19 13.73 -14.15
N TYR A 68 -3.54 12.69 -13.40
CA TYR A 68 -4.12 12.78 -12.06
C TYR A 68 -3.17 13.51 -11.09
N ARG A 69 -1.86 13.23 -11.13
CA ARG A 69 -0.86 13.94 -10.33
C ARG A 69 -0.76 15.41 -10.69
N VAL A 70 -0.72 15.75 -11.98
CA VAL A 70 -0.75 17.15 -12.43
C VAL A 70 -1.97 17.88 -11.87
N ARG A 71 -3.16 17.27 -11.96
CA ARG A 71 -4.37 17.82 -11.35
C ARG A 71 -4.20 18.03 -9.84
N LYS A 72 -3.63 17.04 -9.15
CA LYS A 72 -3.47 17.07 -7.70
C LYS A 72 -2.53 18.19 -7.23
N TYR A 73 -1.36 18.32 -7.86
CA TYR A 73 -0.42 19.40 -7.57
C TYR A 73 -0.98 20.78 -7.95
N ALA A 74 -1.75 20.86 -9.04
CA ALA A 74 -2.42 22.10 -9.41
C ALA A 74 -3.49 22.52 -8.38
N ILE A 75 -4.14 21.58 -7.70
CA ILE A 75 -5.05 21.86 -6.57
C ILE A 75 -4.25 22.39 -5.39
N ASP A 76 -3.21 21.68 -4.98
CA ASP A 76 -2.43 22.00 -3.79
C ASP A 76 -1.73 23.37 -3.89
N ILE A 77 -1.26 23.73 -5.08
CA ILE A 77 -0.67 25.05 -5.34
C ILE A 77 -1.63 26.19 -4.97
N TYR A 78 -2.95 26.02 -5.07
CA TYR A 78 -3.88 27.06 -4.68
C TYR A 78 -3.78 27.38 -3.18
N ASP A 79 -3.62 26.35 -2.35
CA ASP A 79 -3.55 26.46 -0.89
C ASP A 79 -2.13 26.77 -0.40
N ASN A 80 -1.09 26.36 -1.15
CA ASN A 80 0.32 26.46 -0.78
C ASN A 80 1.18 27.29 -1.76
N TYR A 81 0.58 28.27 -2.44
CA TYR A 81 1.20 28.97 -3.58
C TYR A 81 2.53 29.68 -3.29
N THR A 82 2.83 29.99 -2.02
CA THR A 82 4.10 30.61 -1.62
C THR A 82 5.27 29.62 -1.66
N ASP A 83 5.00 28.32 -1.69
CA ASP A 83 6.02 27.28 -1.78
C ASP A 83 6.51 27.11 -3.22
N ARG A 84 7.73 27.57 -3.47
CA ARG A 84 8.41 27.45 -4.77
C ARG A 84 8.61 26.00 -5.19
N SER A 85 8.79 25.07 -4.24
CA SER A 85 9.09 23.67 -4.55
C SER A 85 7.88 22.96 -5.17
N SER A 86 6.67 23.25 -4.66
CA SER A 86 5.40 22.80 -5.23
C SER A 86 5.21 23.24 -6.70
N TRP A 87 5.55 24.49 -7.03
CA TRP A 87 5.49 24.97 -8.42
C TRP A 87 6.50 24.28 -9.33
N ALA A 88 7.74 24.11 -8.87
CA ALA A 88 8.76 23.40 -9.64
C ALA A 88 8.32 21.96 -9.92
N LYS A 89 7.70 21.30 -8.93
CA LYS A 89 7.19 19.95 -9.06
C LYS A 89 6.02 19.85 -10.04
N LEU A 90 5.08 20.80 -10.02
CA LEU A 90 4.00 20.85 -11.02
C LEU A 90 4.56 20.92 -12.45
N LEU A 91 5.56 21.77 -12.68
CA LEU A 91 6.18 21.91 -14.01
C LEU A 91 6.88 20.62 -14.44
N GLU A 92 7.66 19.99 -13.55
CA GLU A 92 8.29 18.68 -13.79
C GLU A 92 7.25 17.63 -14.22
N LEU A 93 6.13 17.56 -13.51
CA LEU A 93 5.06 16.60 -13.81
C LEU A 93 4.39 16.85 -15.16
N ILE A 94 4.25 18.12 -15.56
CA ILE A 94 3.69 18.48 -16.88
C ILE A 94 4.67 18.13 -17.99
N ASP A 95 5.97 18.35 -17.78
CA ASP A 95 7.01 18.01 -18.76
C ASP A 95 7.10 16.51 -19.01
N ASP A 96 6.88 15.71 -17.96
CA ASP A 96 6.87 14.26 -18.01
C ASP A 96 5.55 13.64 -18.52
N LEU A 97 4.54 14.46 -18.87
CA LEU A 97 3.27 13.93 -19.39
C LEU A 97 3.47 13.24 -20.75
N PRO A 98 3.09 11.95 -20.88
CA PRO A 98 3.19 11.27 -22.17
C PRO A 98 2.17 11.84 -23.16
N GLU A 99 2.61 12.10 -24.39
CA GLU A 99 1.77 12.68 -25.45
C GLU A 99 0.64 11.76 -25.90
N GLU A 100 0.87 10.45 -25.84
CA GLU A 100 -0.13 9.41 -26.09
C GLU A 100 -0.27 8.52 -24.85
N TYR A 101 -1.50 8.32 -24.39
CA TYR A 101 -1.78 7.37 -23.34
C TYR A 101 -1.39 5.95 -23.79
N GLY A 102 -0.44 5.32 -23.09
CA GLY A 102 0.01 3.94 -23.34
C GLY A 102 1.19 3.77 -24.30
N LYS A 103 1.76 4.84 -24.88
CA LYS A 103 3.07 4.77 -25.55
C LYS A 103 4.12 5.53 -24.73
N ASN A 104 5.29 4.92 -24.56
CA ASN A 104 6.43 5.42 -23.79
C ASN A 104 6.30 5.41 -22.25
N ASN A 105 5.76 4.34 -21.66
CA ASN A 105 6.04 4.06 -20.25
C ASN A 105 7.49 3.57 -20.12
N GLN A 106 8.45 4.51 -20.08
CA GLN A 106 9.88 4.23 -19.82
C GLN A 106 10.15 3.84 -18.35
N TYR A 107 9.12 3.61 -17.54
CA TYR A 107 9.30 3.21 -16.15
C TYR A 107 9.90 1.80 -16.09
N PRO A 108 11.03 1.60 -15.39
CA PRO A 108 11.64 0.29 -15.25
C PRO A 108 10.64 -0.72 -14.69
N GLN A 109 10.47 -1.84 -15.42
CA GLN A 109 9.65 -2.94 -14.94
C GLN A 109 10.44 -3.70 -13.87
N MET A 110 9.84 -3.80 -12.69
CA MET A 110 10.34 -4.54 -11.56
C MET A 110 9.86 -5.99 -11.64
N THR A 111 10.69 -6.93 -11.20
CA THR A 111 10.21 -8.26 -10.80
C THR A 111 9.34 -8.16 -9.56
N TYR A 112 8.55 -9.21 -9.26
CA TYR A 112 7.76 -9.26 -8.03
C TYR A 112 8.59 -9.00 -6.78
N LYS A 113 9.76 -9.65 -6.69
CA LYS A 113 10.68 -9.46 -5.56
C LYS A 113 11.14 -8.00 -5.43
N GLN A 114 11.53 -7.38 -6.54
CA GLN A 114 11.92 -5.97 -6.54
C GLN A 114 10.78 -5.04 -6.12
N ALA A 115 9.54 -5.34 -6.52
CA ALA A 115 8.38 -4.55 -6.10
C ALA A 115 8.09 -4.71 -4.59
N VAL A 116 8.23 -5.92 -4.03
CA VAL A 116 8.10 -6.16 -2.58
C VAL A 116 9.22 -5.46 -1.81
N ASP A 117 10.47 -5.59 -2.26
CA ASP A 117 11.63 -4.94 -1.64
C ASP A 117 11.46 -3.41 -1.65
N HIS A 118 10.95 -2.84 -2.75
CA HIS A 118 10.61 -1.42 -2.86
C HIS A 118 9.52 -1.01 -1.85
N CYS A 119 8.46 -1.81 -1.70
CA CYS A 119 7.43 -1.55 -0.70
C CYS A 119 8.00 -1.55 0.72
N LYS A 120 8.81 -2.57 1.07
CA LYS A 120 9.42 -2.70 2.39
C LYS A 120 10.35 -1.53 2.71
N CYS A 121 11.18 -1.13 1.75
CA CYS A 121 12.07 0.04 1.91
C CYS A 121 11.29 1.33 2.22
N TRP A 122 10.14 1.54 1.58
CA TRP A 122 9.29 2.68 1.88
C TRP A 122 8.53 2.53 3.20
N ALA A 123 8.11 1.33 3.58
CA ALA A 123 7.52 1.08 4.89
C ALA A 123 8.50 1.42 6.03
N ASP A 124 9.77 1.03 5.89
CA ASP A 124 10.82 1.36 6.86
C ASP A 124 11.01 2.88 6.97
N GLN A 125 11.03 3.61 5.83
CA GLN A 125 11.14 5.07 5.82
C GLN A 125 9.93 5.75 6.48
N ILE A 126 8.72 5.27 6.20
CA ILE A 126 7.47 5.78 6.80
C ILE A 126 7.48 5.57 8.32
N GLN A 127 7.92 4.40 8.78
CA GLN A 127 7.96 4.04 10.20
C GLN A 127 9.05 4.78 10.99
N ALA A 128 10.22 5.01 10.39
CA ALA A 128 11.37 5.56 11.09
C ALA A 128 11.18 7.04 11.47
N ASP A 129 10.79 7.89 10.53
CA ASP A 129 10.91 9.35 10.73
C ASP A 129 9.70 10.19 10.28
N TRP A 130 8.64 9.56 9.74
CA TRP A 130 7.68 10.30 8.91
C TRP A 130 6.21 10.22 9.32
N LEU A 131 5.77 9.28 10.17
CA LEU A 131 4.32 9.05 10.36
C LEU A 131 3.55 10.26 10.93
N ASP A 132 4.16 11.03 11.84
CA ASP A 132 3.56 12.25 12.38
C ASP A 132 3.67 13.44 11.39
N LEU A 133 4.73 13.49 10.58
CA LEU A 133 4.89 14.46 9.49
C LEU A 133 3.89 14.20 8.35
N LEU A 134 3.76 12.96 7.91
CA LEU A 134 2.87 12.51 6.84
C LEU A 134 1.38 12.66 7.17
N THR A 135 1.02 12.80 8.44
CA THR A 135 -0.37 13.05 8.86
C THR A 135 -0.69 14.54 8.99
N THR A 136 0.30 15.42 8.79
CA THR A 136 0.16 16.87 8.93
C THR A 136 0.65 17.65 7.71
N ASP A 137 1.53 17.06 6.91
CA ASP A 137 2.14 17.63 5.71
C ASP A 137 1.67 16.86 4.47
N TYR A 138 0.86 17.54 3.66
CA TYR A 138 0.31 17.00 2.42
C TYR A 138 1.37 16.79 1.33
N VAL A 139 2.40 17.64 1.29
CA VAL A 139 3.48 17.54 0.30
C VAL A 139 4.31 16.30 0.60
N ALA A 140 4.66 16.08 1.87
CA ALA A 140 5.34 14.87 2.31
C ALA A 140 4.50 13.60 2.03
N ALA A 141 3.20 13.63 2.30
CA ALA A 141 2.29 12.52 1.99
C ALA A 141 2.19 12.24 0.49
N THR A 142 2.16 13.30 -0.32
CA THR A 142 2.15 13.20 -1.77
C THR A 142 3.46 12.63 -2.30
N GLU A 143 4.60 12.97 -1.71
CA GLU A 143 5.90 12.41 -2.08
C GLU A 143 5.95 10.89 -1.83
N VAL A 144 5.44 10.41 -0.69
CA VAL A 144 5.33 8.97 -0.43
C VAL A 144 4.40 8.29 -1.45
N SER A 145 3.24 8.90 -1.76
CA SER A 145 2.36 8.39 -2.82
C SER A 145 3.06 8.36 -4.18
N ASP A 146 3.90 9.34 -4.47
CA ASP A 146 4.62 9.47 -5.73
C ASP A 146 5.74 8.46 -5.86
N GLN A 147 6.38 8.06 -4.76
CA GLN A 147 7.51 7.15 -4.77
C GLN A 147 7.14 5.71 -4.44
N LEU A 148 6.02 5.46 -3.76
CA LEU A 148 5.52 4.12 -3.46
C LEU A 148 4.42 3.71 -4.44
N ALA A 149 3.37 4.53 -4.58
CA ALA A 149 2.20 4.16 -5.37
C ALA A 149 2.48 4.22 -6.88
N TYR A 150 3.19 5.25 -7.35
CA TYR A 150 3.47 5.40 -8.78
C TYR A 150 4.32 4.26 -9.36
N PRO A 151 5.45 3.86 -8.75
CA PRO A 151 6.26 2.80 -9.34
C PRO A 151 5.52 1.46 -9.39
N LEU A 152 4.70 1.15 -8.38
CA LEU A 152 3.82 -0.03 -8.35
C LEU A 152 2.71 0.07 -9.41
N TYR A 153 2.14 1.25 -9.59
CA TYR A 153 1.13 1.51 -10.61
C TYR A 153 1.64 1.22 -12.02
N MET A 154 2.88 1.63 -12.30
CA MET A 154 3.52 1.47 -13.61
C MET A 154 3.92 0.02 -13.94
N GLN A 155 3.75 -0.91 -13.00
CA GLN A 155 3.99 -2.34 -13.22
C GLN A 155 2.79 -2.97 -13.94
N THR A 156 2.91 -3.15 -15.25
CA THR A 156 1.81 -3.66 -16.09
C THR A 156 1.48 -5.14 -15.83
N TRP A 157 2.35 -5.85 -15.11
CA TRP A 157 2.21 -7.27 -14.79
C TRP A 157 1.44 -7.54 -13.48
N ILE A 158 1.20 -6.52 -12.64
CA ILE A 158 0.44 -6.67 -11.39
C ILE A 158 -1.04 -6.83 -11.74
N ASP A 159 -1.41 -8.07 -11.98
CA ASP A 159 -2.78 -8.53 -12.14
C ASP A 159 -3.49 -8.60 -10.76
N PRO A 160 -4.67 -7.98 -10.59
CA PRO A 160 -5.39 -7.94 -9.31
C PRO A 160 -5.79 -9.31 -8.75
N GLN A 161 -5.98 -10.31 -9.60
CA GLN A 161 -6.38 -11.66 -9.16
C GLN A 161 -5.15 -12.48 -8.81
N LYS A 162 -4.12 -12.41 -9.67
CA LYS A 162 -2.91 -13.17 -9.50
C LYS A 162 -2.01 -12.57 -8.43
N TYR A 163 -1.87 -11.25 -8.29
CA TYR A 163 -0.96 -10.62 -7.32
C TYR A 163 -1.74 -9.79 -6.29
N TYR A 164 -2.86 -10.34 -5.82
CA TYR A 164 -3.82 -9.66 -4.95
C TYR A 164 -3.21 -8.92 -3.74
N PRO A 165 -2.25 -9.49 -2.97
CA PRO A 165 -1.63 -8.76 -1.87
C PRO A 165 -0.89 -7.48 -2.31
N LEU A 166 -0.14 -7.55 -3.42
CA LEU A 166 0.62 -6.43 -3.97
C LEU A 166 -0.30 -5.39 -4.62
N ASP A 167 -1.36 -5.83 -5.30
CA ASP A 167 -2.40 -4.94 -5.83
C ASP A 167 -3.12 -4.16 -4.73
N ARG A 168 -3.33 -4.79 -3.56
CA ARG A 168 -3.88 -4.11 -2.39
C ARG A 168 -2.96 -3.03 -1.85
N VAL A 169 -1.65 -3.29 -1.76
CA VAL A 169 -0.67 -2.26 -1.37
C VAL A 169 -0.71 -1.10 -2.36
N ARG A 170 -0.70 -1.39 -3.67
CA ARG A 170 -0.85 -0.38 -4.74
C ARG A 170 -2.10 0.48 -4.53
N THR A 171 -3.25 -0.14 -4.32
CA THR A 171 -4.52 0.57 -4.15
C THR A 171 -4.51 1.46 -2.90
N TYR A 172 -4.08 0.91 -1.76
CA TYR A 172 -4.01 1.66 -0.51
C TYR A 172 -2.99 2.81 -0.57
N ALA A 173 -1.85 2.61 -1.23
CA ALA A 173 -0.85 3.66 -1.43
C ALA A 173 -1.37 4.80 -2.31
N ILE A 174 -2.31 4.55 -3.23
CA ILE A 174 -2.96 5.60 -4.02
C ILE A 174 -4.00 6.34 -3.15
N ASP A 175 -4.80 5.59 -2.39
CA ASP A 175 -5.87 6.15 -1.56
C ASP A 175 -5.35 6.93 -0.35
N ILE A 176 -4.14 6.60 0.14
CA ILE A 176 -3.52 7.29 1.29
C ILE A 176 -3.45 8.79 1.07
N ASN A 177 -3.27 9.22 -0.17
CA ASN A 177 -3.08 10.61 -0.50
C ASN A 177 -4.40 11.41 -0.39
N ASN A 178 -5.56 10.75 -0.37
CA ASN A 178 -6.86 11.38 -0.11
C ASN A 178 -7.21 11.37 1.39
N ASN A 179 -6.60 10.47 2.17
CA ASN A 179 -6.85 10.28 3.59
C ASN A 179 -5.58 10.48 4.42
N TYR A 180 -4.64 11.32 3.97
CA TYR A 180 -3.29 11.34 4.52
C TYR A 180 -3.25 11.79 5.99
N THR A 181 -4.24 12.56 6.46
CA THR A 181 -4.38 12.94 7.87
C THR A 181 -4.85 11.79 8.76
N ASP A 182 -5.39 10.71 8.19
CA ASP A 182 -5.85 9.54 8.93
C ASP A 182 -4.70 8.56 9.20
N ARG A 183 -4.23 8.58 10.44
CA ARG A 183 -3.18 7.67 10.94
C ARG A 183 -3.56 6.19 10.76
N SER A 184 -4.85 5.83 10.80
CA SER A 184 -5.28 4.44 10.65
C SER A 184 -5.12 3.94 9.21
N SER A 185 -5.27 4.82 8.23
CA SER A 185 -4.98 4.53 6.82
C SER A 185 -3.49 4.23 6.60
N TRP A 186 -2.59 4.98 7.25
CA TRP A 186 -1.14 4.72 7.20
C TRP A 186 -0.76 3.40 7.88
N ALA A 187 -1.30 3.14 9.07
CA ALA A 187 -1.10 1.88 9.77
C ALA A 187 -1.58 0.69 8.91
N LYS A 188 -2.69 0.85 8.19
CA LYS A 188 -3.20 -0.20 7.31
C LYS A 188 -2.32 -0.43 6.09
N LEU A 189 -1.77 0.62 5.47
CA LEU A 189 -0.80 0.49 4.38
C LEU A 189 0.44 -0.27 4.84
N LEU A 190 0.98 0.05 6.02
CA LEU A 190 2.13 -0.65 6.60
C LEU A 190 1.83 -2.12 6.91
N GLU A 191 0.67 -2.44 7.49
CA GLU A 191 0.22 -3.84 7.70
C GLU A 191 0.19 -4.61 6.38
N LEU A 192 -0.32 -4.00 5.31
CA LEU A 192 -0.40 -4.65 4.00
C LEU A 192 0.97 -4.90 3.37
N ILE A 193 1.95 -4.01 3.61
CA ILE A 193 3.33 -4.18 3.12
C ILE A 193 4.04 -5.28 3.91
N ASP A 194 3.85 -5.34 5.22
CA ASP A 194 4.42 -6.37 6.09
C ASP A 194 3.89 -7.78 5.73
N ASP A 195 2.60 -7.86 5.39
CA ASP A 195 1.93 -9.08 4.95
C ASP A 195 2.28 -9.51 3.50
N LEU A 196 3.11 -8.76 2.75
CA LEU A 196 3.48 -9.13 1.38
C LEU A 196 4.32 -10.42 1.37
N PRO A 197 3.92 -11.46 0.60
CA PRO A 197 4.74 -12.66 0.45
C PRO A 197 6.06 -12.32 -0.23
N GLU A 198 7.18 -12.86 0.25
CA GLU A 198 8.52 -12.56 -0.30
C GLU A 198 8.75 -13.17 -1.69
N GLU A 199 8.05 -14.26 -1.99
CA GLU A 199 8.08 -14.93 -3.29
C GLU A 199 6.65 -15.23 -3.78
N TYR A 200 6.44 -15.08 -5.09
CA TYR A 200 5.17 -15.38 -5.74
C TYR A 200 5.38 -16.45 -6.81
N GLY A 201 4.64 -17.56 -6.74
CA GLY A 201 4.67 -18.60 -7.77
C GLY A 201 5.52 -19.85 -7.49
N LYS A 202 5.94 -20.10 -6.25
CA LYS A 202 6.21 -21.49 -5.83
C LYS A 202 4.87 -22.17 -5.64
N ASN A 203 4.66 -23.29 -6.34
CA ASN A 203 3.51 -24.16 -6.16
C ASN A 203 3.53 -24.75 -4.74
N ASN A 204 3.10 -23.97 -3.75
CA ASN A 204 2.79 -24.53 -2.44
C ASN A 204 1.39 -25.07 -2.52
N GLN A 205 1.32 -26.40 -2.40
CA GLN A 205 0.09 -27.17 -2.28
C GLN A 205 -0.74 -26.75 -1.04
N TYR A 206 -0.19 -25.86 -0.20
CA TYR A 206 -0.78 -25.30 1.02
C TYR A 206 -0.80 -23.77 0.99
N PRO A 207 -1.99 -23.14 1.18
CA PRO A 207 -2.11 -21.70 1.31
C PRO A 207 -1.18 -21.14 2.39
N GLN A 208 -0.43 -20.10 2.04
CA GLN A 208 0.39 -19.38 3.01
C GLN A 208 -0.51 -18.44 3.82
N MET A 209 -0.37 -18.48 5.14
CA MET A 209 -1.00 -17.57 6.09
C MET A 209 -0.12 -16.35 6.29
N THR A 210 -0.72 -15.19 6.44
CA THR A 210 -0.06 -14.01 7.04
C THR A 210 0.28 -14.27 8.52
N TYR A 211 1.14 -13.45 9.12
CA TYR A 211 1.43 -13.55 10.55
C TYR A 211 0.15 -13.50 11.40
N LYS A 212 -0.74 -12.55 11.10
CA LYS A 212 -2.01 -12.39 11.79
C LYS A 212 -2.95 -13.59 11.64
N GLN A 213 -2.99 -14.21 10.45
CA GLN A 213 -3.75 -15.43 10.22
C GLN A 213 -3.18 -16.61 11.02
N ALA A 214 -1.85 -16.74 11.07
CA ALA A 214 -1.20 -17.76 11.89
C ALA A 214 -1.44 -17.54 13.39
N VAL A 215 -1.38 -16.29 13.89
CA VAL A 215 -1.75 -15.96 15.27
C VAL A 215 -3.20 -16.32 15.56
N LYS A 216 -4.13 -15.99 14.66
CA LYS A 216 -5.55 -16.34 14.81
C LYS A 216 -5.75 -17.85 14.83
N HIS A 217 -5.03 -18.59 13.99
CA HIS A 217 -5.04 -20.05 13.95
C HIS A 217 -4.54 -20.65 15.27
N CYS A 218 -3.41 -20.16 15.80
CA CYS A 218 -2.88 -20.58 17.09
C CYS A 218 -3.87 -20.32 18.24
N LYS A 219 -4.45 -19.11 18.30
CA LYS A 219 -5.41 -18.75 19.35
C LYS A 219 -6.67 -19.61 19.30
N TYR A 220 -7.21 -19.84 18.09
CA TYR A 220 -8.37 -20.71 17.91
C TYR A 220 -8.12 -22.13 18.44
N TRP A 221 -6.99 -22.73 18.10
CA TRP A 221 -6.67 -24.10 18.55
C TRP A 221 -6.26 -24.17 20.02
N ALA A 222 -5.65 -23.12 20.58
CA ALA A 222 -5.45 -23.04 22.03
C ALA A 222 -6.78 -23.05 22.79
N ASP A 223 -7.81 -22.38 22.28
CA ASP A 223 -9.14 -22.43 22.89
C ASP A 223 -9.78 -23.82 22.78
N GLN A 224 -9.57 -24.54 21.67
CA GLN A 224 -10.00 -25.94 21.54
C GLN A 224 -9.27 -26.86 22.54
N ILE A 225 -7.94 -26.74 22.64
CA ILE A 225 -7.12 -27.51 23.59
C ILE A 225 -7.62 -27.29 25.03
N ARG A 226 -7.94 -26.04 25.39
CA ARG A 226 -8.49 -25.71 26.73
C ARG A 226 -9.89 -26.27 26.94
N SER A 227 -10.71 -26.25 25.89
CA SER A 227 -12.08 -26.80 25.93
C SER A 227 -12.08 -28.31 26.16
N ASP A 228 -11.20 -29.03 25.46
CA ASP A 228 -11.05 -30.49 25.59
C ASP A 228 -10.38 -30.87 26.91
N GLY A 229 -9.41 -30.06 27.32
CA GLY A 229 -8.64 -30.26 28.54
C GLY A 229 -7.46 -31.22 28.34
N LEU A 230 -6.33 -30.90 28.97
CA LEU A 230 -5.09 -31.68 28.81
C LEU A 230 -5.20 -33.11 29.34
N ASP A 231 -6.09 -33.38 30.30
CA ASP A 231 -6.32 -34.74 30.82
C ASP A 231 -6.91 -35.65 29.72
N LEU A 232 -7.81 -35.11 28.88
CA LEU A 232 -8.34 -35.83 27.73
C LEU A 232 -7.25 -36.03 26.67
N LEU A 233 -6.56 -34.96 26.29
CA LEU A 233 -5.56 -35.02 25.20
C LEU A 233 -4.34 -35.92 25.53
N THR A 234 -4.02 -36.10 26.81
CA THR A 234 -2.92 -37.00 27.24
C THR A 234 -3.34 -38.45 27.37
N THR A 235 -4.64 -38.77 27.29
CA THR A 235 -5.17 -40.14 27.50
C THR A 235 -5.95 -40.68 26.30
N ASP A 236 -6.54 -39.80 25.48
CA ASP A 236 -7.24 -40.14 24.24
C ASP A 236 -6.42 -39.71 23.02
N TRP A 237 -5.79 -40.69 22.39
CA TRP A 237 -4.96 -40.50 21.21
C TRP A 237 -5.72 -39.93 20.01
N GLY A 238 -7.01 -40.27 19.86
CA GLY A 238 -7.82 -39.79 18.74
C GLY A 238 -8.19 -38.32 18.88
N ALA A 239 -8.55 -37.89 20.09
CA ALA A 239 -8.76 -36.48 20.40
C ALA A 239 -7.46 -35.67 20.25
N ALA A 240 -6.35 -36.21 20.73
CA ALA A 240 -5.05 -35.56 20.68
C ALA A 240 -4.58 -35.28 19.25
N ILE A 241 -4.61 -36.29 18.38
CA ILE A 241 -4.23 -36.14 16.96
C ILE A 241 -5.12 -35.15 16.25
N GLY A 242 -6.44 -35.21 16.49
CA GLY A 242 -7.38 -34.30 15.83
C GLY A 242 -7.04 -32.83 16.08
N VAL A 243 -6.53 -32.51 17.28
CA VAL A 243 -6.19 -31.15 17.69
C VAL A 243 -4.74 -30.78 17.34
N SER A 244 -3.79 -31.69 17.54
CA SER A 244 -2.37 -31.43 17.27
C SER A 244 -2.08 -31.28 15.78
N ASP A 245 -2.60 -32.16 14.92
CA ASP A 245 -2.38 -32.11 13.47
C ASP A 245 -2.91 -30.80 12.90
N GLN A 246 -4.11 -30.40 13.32
CA GLN A 246 -4.76 -29.20 12.80
C GLN A 246 -4.06 -27.92 13.24
N LEU A 247 -3.38 -27.94 14.39
CA LEU A 247 -2.54 -26.82 14.82
C LEU A 247 -1.17 -26.85 14.12
N ALA A 248 -0.46 -27.97 14.20
CA ALA A 248 0.94 -28.10 13.80
C ALA A 248 1.11 -28.06 12.28
N TYR A 249 0.30 -28.83 11.55
CA TYR A 249 0.49 -29.03 10.12
C TYR A 249 0.37 -27.72 9.32
N PRO A 250 -0.65 -26.86 9.54
CA PRO A 250 -0.70 -25.57 8.86
C PRO A 250 0.47 -24.66 9.20
N LEU A 251 1.00 -24.69 10.43
CA LEU A 251 2.16 -23.89 10.82
C LEU A 251 3.46 -24.40 10.18
N ASP A 252 3.61 -25.72 10.04
CA ASP A 252 4.77 -26.34 9.40
C ASP A 252 4.87 -26.03 7.90
N MET A 253 3.73 -25.82 7.25
CA MET A 253 3.66 -25.44 5.84
C MET A 253 3.94 -23.96 5.57
N GLN A 254 4.19 -23.15 6.61
CA GLN A 254 4.50 -21.73 6.46
C GLN A 254 5.99 -21.52 6.23
N GLU A 255 6.36 -21.16 5.01
CA GLU A 255 7.77 -20.99 4.63
C GLU A 255 8.44 -19.79 5.32
N TRP A 256 7.64 -18.81 5.74
CA TRP A 256 8.13 -17.58 6.36
C TRP A 256 8.43 -17.73 7.86
N ILE A 257 7.92 -18.77 8.53
CA ILE A 257 8.14 -19.00 9.97
C ILE A 257 9.57 -19.48 10.20
N SER A 258 10.41 -18.59 10.74
CA SER A 258 11.82 -18.85 11.03
C SER A 258 12.27 -18.22 12.35
N ALA A 259 13.18 -18.90 13.05
CA ALA A 259 13.70 -18.42 14.34
C ALA A 259 14.33 -17.02 14.28
N PRO A 260 15.09 -16.63 13.24
CA PRO A 260 15.73 -15.31 13.20
C PRO A 260 14.76 -14.14 13.02
N ARG A 261 13.62 -14.36 12.34
CA ARG A 261 12.67 -13.29 11.98
C ARG A 261 11.42 -13.27 12.85
N TYR A 262 10.91 -14.44 13.23
CA TYR A 262 9.68 -14.58 14.00
C TYR A 262 9.88 -15.58 15.15
N PRO A 263 10.70 -15.23 16.16
CA PRO A 263 11.10 -16.17 17.21
C PRO A 263 9.93 -16.76 18.00
N ASP A 264 8.90 -15.96 18.30
CA ASP A 264 7.76 -16.41 19.11
C ASP A 264 6.90 -17.43 18.37
N ILE A 265 6.52 -17.14 17.13
CA ILE A 265 5.70 -18.06 16.34
C ILE A 265 6.50 -19.29 15.88
N TYR A 266 7.81 -19.15 15.71
CA TYR A 266 8.70 -20.29 15.46
C TYR A 266 8.76 -21.24 16.67
N ALA A 267 8.82 -20.69 17.90
CA ALA A 267 8.76 -21.50 19.11
C ALA A 267 7.42 -22.24 19.24
N ILE A 268 6.30 -21.59 18.89
CA ILE A 268 4.97 -22.21 18.88
C ILE A 268 4.91 -23.35 17.86
N ARG A 269 5.36 -23.10 16.62
CA ARG A 269 5.46 -24.13 15.57
C ARG A 269 6.29 -25.33 16.05
N TYR A 270 7.43 -25.07 16.68
CA TYR A 270 8.28 -26.12 17.24
C TYR A 270 7.54 -26.96 18.28
N TYR A 271 6.91 -26.33 19.27
CA TYR A 271 6.19 -27.05 20.34
C TYR A 271 4.90 -27.72 19.83
N ALA A 272 4.23 -27.17 18.83
CA ALA A 272 3.12 -27.82 18.14
C ALA A 272 3.58 -29.15 17.52
N GLY A 273 4.74 -29.18 16.88
CA GLY A 273 5.34 -30.41 16.38
C GLY A 273 5.92 -31.34 17.47
N VAL A 274 6.11 -30.88 18.71
CA VAL A 274 6.51 -31.75 19.84
C VAL A 274 5.28 -32.49 20.37
N VAL A 275 4.19 -31.77 20.64
CA VAL A 275 2.95 -32.40 21.14
C VAL A 275 2.31 -33.33 20.13
N ASP A 276 2.48 -33.05 18.83
CA ASP A 276 2.02 -33.93 17.74
C ASP A 276 2.81 -35.25 17.67
N ARG A 277 4.07 -35.25 18.11
CA ARG A 277 4.89 -36.49 18.18
C ARG A 277 4.65 -37.27 19.45
N ASP A 278 4.47 -36.57 20.56
CA ASP A 278 4.19 -37.17 21.87
C ASP A 278 3.06 -36.44 22.59
N HIS A 279 1.84 -36.88 22.29
CA HIS A 279 0.62 -36.36 22.88
C HIS A 279 0.52 -36.60 24.38
N THR A 280 1.27 -37.56 24.93
CA THR A 280 1.19 -37.93 26.35
C THR A 280 1.99 -36.99 27.25
N ASP A 281 2.88 -36.17 26.66
CA ASP A 281 3.68 -35.21 27.41
C ASP A 281 2.88 -33.94 27.73
N ARG A 282 2.24 -33.95 28.90
CA ARG A 282 1.52 -32.80 29.46
C ARG A 282 2.38 -31.53 29.50
N ALA A 283 3.67 -31.64 29.82
CA ALA A 283 4.53 -30.46 29.97
C ALA A 283 4.72 -29.73 28.64
N SER A 284 4.80 -30.48 27.54
CA SER A 284 4.86 -29.91 26.19
C SER A 284 3.57 -29.20 25.79
N TRP A 285 2.40 -29.74 26.16
CA TRP A 285 1.12 -29.06 25.96
C TRP A 285 1.01 -27.75 26.75
N GLU A 286 1.38 -27.79 28.03
CA GLU A 286 1.40 -26.59 28.89
C GLU A 286 2.35 -25.53 28.33
N LYS A 287 3.52 -25.96 27.84
CA LYS A 287 4.48 -25.05 27.23
C LYS A 287 3.97 -24.43 25.93
N LEU A 288 3.29 -25.22 25.09
CA LEU A 288 2.68 -24.74 23.87
C LEU A 288 1.63 -23.66 24.16
N LEU A 289 0.73 -23.89 25.12
CA LEU A 289 -0.27 -22.91 25.53
C LEU A 289 0.37 -21.63 26.10
N GLU A 290 1.40 -21.76 26.94
CA GLU A 290 2.15 -20.62 27.50
C GLU A 290 2.77 -19.75 26.40
N LEU A 291 3.26 -20.36 25.31
CA LEU A 291 3.82 -19.63 24.18
C LEU A 291 2.72 -18.93 23.36
N ILE A 292 1.58 -19.59 23.12
CA ILE A 292 0.45 -18.99 22.40
C ILE A 292 -0.13 -17.80 23.17
N ASP A 293 -0.14 -17.84 24.50
CA ASP A 293 -0.63 -16.75 25.35
C ASP A 293 0.23 -15.48 25.30
N LYS A 294 1.44 -15.57 24.75
CA LYS A 294 2.34 -14.42 24.55
C LYS A 294 2.15 -13.72 23.20
N LEU A 295 1.38 -14.30 22.28
CA LEU A 295 0.99 -13.70 20.99
C LEU A 295 -0.16 -12.69 21.14
#